data_AF-A0A5J5I535-F1
#
_entry.id   AF-A0A5J5I535-F1
#
_cell.length_a   1.000
_cell.length_b   1.000
_cell.length_c   1.000
_cell.angle_alpha   90.00
_cell.angle_beta   90.00
_cell.angle_gamma   90.00
#
_symmetry.space_group_name_H-M   'P 1'
#
loop_
_entity.id
_entity.type
_entity.pdbx_description
1 polymer ?
#
loop_
_entity_poly.entity_id
_entity_poly.type
_entity_poly.pdbx_seq_one_letter_code
_entity_poly.pdbx_strand_id
1 'polypeptide(L)'
;MSVHSSPTGMINDRPMARAMAGLSAVPVGHAIDLAFFFPDEVQSRPDALIVETRRHLGGCIAAIEMALRLSLDHAPDIAAALDHWPAPLAWSMIRAQPTLIGPDLLAHMQMRAGVTLMLRQFGQADVEQFDEGQGDLIPATDDPELGRAVSALALAEGRWLALAGEDAPMKPDLPAEHFADLLWTVAACLHVVSQRTMVDGGDRSLAAFDRSGWALLRDHDEAACPIAQADRLVRGMGERADAPALLGALLGQRRFLLFAAVAARRLRMGSRQLVAILVMGPVAQLANLCRALGGSAADYRILLLALRPVRPLLSDAAIVAEAERYQGVSEEQADGAIGALRTSSILRAKLDHLRAVAGT
;
A
#
# COMPACT_ATOMS: atom_id res chain seq x y z
N MET A 1 -38.05 54.80 -6.00
CA MET A 1 -38.92 53.66 -5.65
C MET A 1 -38.45 52.46 -6.46
N SER A 2 -38.07 51.40 -5.74
CA SER A 2 -37.74 50.06 -6.25
C SER A 2 -38.96 49.42 -6.95
N VAL A 3 -38.76 48.48 -7.88
CA VAL A 3 -39.40 47.14 -7.89
C VAL A 3 -38.63 46.21 -8.85
N HIS A 4 -37.85 45.31 -8.23
CA HIS A 4 -37.64 43.88 -8.49
C HIS A 4 -37.20 43.32 -9.86
N SER A 5 -35.99 42.75 -9.88
CA SER A 5 -35.63 41.64 -10.76
C SER A 5 -34.70 40.65 -10.05
N SER A 6 -35.20 39.44 -9.78
CA SER A 6 -34.49 38.16 -9.58
C SER A 6 -35.53 37.08 -9.20
N PRO A 7 -35.30 35.77 -9.36
CA PRO A 7 -34.37 35.02 -10.24
C PRO A 7 -35.03 33.77 -10.88
N THR A 8 -34.23 32.92 -11.57
CA THR A 8 -34.39 31.47 -11.94
C THR A 8 -34.29 31.20 -13.46
N GLY A 9 -33.50 30.25 -13.95
CA GLY A 9 -32.73 29.20 -13.30
C GLY A 9 -31.54 28.72 -14.15
N MET A 10 -30.50 28.28 -13.45
CA MET A 10 -29.35 27.55 -13.99
C MET A 10 -29.80 26.24 -14.63
N ILE A 11 -29.53 26.06 -15.92
CA ILE A 11 -29.46 24.75 -16.53
C ILE A 11 -28.02 24.27 -16.36
N ASN A 12 -27.85 23.28 -15.48
CA ASN A 12 -26.59 22.59 -15.23
C ASN A 12 -26.07 21.95 -16.54
N ASP A 13 -24.98 22.48 -17.09
CA ASP A 13 -24.19 21.86 -18.15
C ASP A 13 -23.43 20.62 -17.63
N ARG A 14 -24.19 19.54 -17.41
CA ARG A 14 -23.70 18.17 -17.23
C ARG A 14 -23.42 17.35 -18.51
N PRO A 15 -23.45 17.85 -19.77
CA PRO A 15 -23.00 17.06 -20.91
C PRO A 15 -21.46 16.98 -21.03
N MET A 16 -20.72 18.04 -20.72
CA MET A 16 -19.24 18.05 -20.86
C MET A 16 -18.54 17.17 -19.82
N ALA A 17 -19.08 17.06 -18.60
CA ALA A 17 -18.54 16.19 -17.56
C ALA A 17 -18.70 14.69 -17.89
N ARG A 18 -19.72 14.32 -18.68
CA ARG A 18 -19.91 12.94 -19.16
C ARG A 18 -19.11 12.62 -20.42
N ALA A 19 -18.87 13.59 -21.29
CA ALA A 19 -18.04 13.40 -22.49
C ALA A 19 -16.54 13.26 -22.18
N MET A 20 -16.06 13.82 -21.05
CA MET A 20 -14.67 13.62 -20.58
C MET A 20 -14.47 12.33 -19.77
N ALA A 21 -15.54 11.66 -19.34
CA ALA A 21 -15.43 10.39 -18.60
C ALA A 21 -14.96 9.21 -19.48
N GLY A 22 -15.02 9.34 -20.80
CA GLY A 22 -14.54 8.33 -21.78
C GLY A 22 -13.09 8.51 -22.22
N LEU A 23 -12.43 9.59 -21.80
CA LEU A 23 -11.00 9.81 -21.93
C LEU A 23 -10.51 10.17 -20.52
N SER A 24 -10.45 9.17 -19.63
CA SER A 24 -9.78 9.31 -18.35
C SER A 24 -8.38 9.83 -18.65
N ALA A 25 -8.15 11.12 -18.40
CA ALA A 25 -6.85 11.75 -18.56
C ALA A 25 -5.96 11.20 -17.46
N VAL A 26 -5.51 9.96 -17.65
CA VAL A 26 -4.51 9.32 -16.82
C VAL A 26 -3.34 10.29 -16.76
N PRO A 27 -2.94 10.77 -15.57
CA PRO A 27 -1.79 11.66 -15.46
C PRO A 27 -0.60 11.06 -16.20
N VAL A 28 0.12 11.84 -17.00
CA VAL A 28 1.20 11.34 -17.87
C VAL A 28 2.21 10.50 -17.08
N GLY A 29 2.54 10.90 -15.84
CA GLY A 29 3.38 10.11 -14.95
C GLY A 29 2.84 8.71 -14.66
N HIS A 30 1.54 8.60 -14.33
CA HIS A 30 0.89 7.31 -14.09
C HIS A 30 0.81 6.45 -15.36
N ALA A 31 0.61 7.05 -16.52
CA ALA A 31 0.64 6.32 -17.79
C ALA A 31 2.03 5.72 -18.06
N ILE A 32 3.09 6.45 -17.74
CA ILE A 32 4.48 5.97 -17.82
C ILE A 32 4.69 4.82 -16.82
N ASP A 33 4.26 4.98 -15.57
CA ASP A 33 4.39 3.94 -14.54
C ASP A 33 3.68 2.64 -14.95
N LEU A 34 2.46 2.75 -15.51
CA LEU A 34 1.72 1.59 -16.03
C LEU A 34 2.42 0.92 -17.21
N ALA A 35 3.02 1.69 -18.13
CA ALA A 35 3.76 1.15 -19.27
C ALA A 35 5.02 0.36 -18.83
N PHE A 36 5.72 0.82 -17.79
CA PHE A 36 6.82 0.06 -17.20
C PHE A 36 6.33 -1.17 -16.44
N PHE A 37 5.17 -1.09 -15.80
CA PHE A 37 4.62 -2.17 -14.96
C PHE A 37 3.97 -3.32 -15.77
N PHE A 38 3.39 -3.00 -16.93
CA PHE A 38 2.81 -3.94 -17.88
C PHE A 38 3.49 -3.82 -19.26
N PRO A 39 4.73 -4.32 -19.43
CA PRO A 39 5.45 -4.20 -20.68
C PRO A 39 4.86 -5.12 -21.77
N ASP A 40 4.82 -4.65 -23.01
CA ASP A 40 4.49 -5.44 -24.20
C ASP A 40 5.67 -6.41 -24.52
N GLU A 41 5.62 -7.60 -23.91
CA GLU A 41 6.32 -8.87 -24.18
C GLU A 41 7.83 -8.92 -24.55
N VAL A 42 8.60 -7.83 -24.66
CA VAL A 42 9.97 -7.91 -25.21
C VAL A 42 11.07 -7.24 -24.37
N GLN A 43 10.80 -6.60 -23.22
CA GLN A 43 11.85 -5.85 -22.51
C GLN A 43 12.12 -6.23 -21.03
N SER A 44 13.35 -6.74 -20.89
CA SER A 44 14.32 -6.46 -19.80
C SER A 44 14.17 -7.27 -18.51
N ARG A 45 15.31 -7.40 -17.81
CA ARG A 45 15.48 -8.14 -16.55
C ARG A 45 14.27 -7.99 -15.61
N PRO A 46 13.77 -9.08 -15.00
CA PRO A 46 12.70 -8.98 -14.03
C PRO A 46 13.16 -8.11 -12.85
N ASP A 47 12.55 -6.93 -12.72
CA ASP A 47 12.65 -6.13 -11.50
C ASP A 47 11.85 -6.87 -10.42
N ALA A 48 12.54 -7.25 -9.33
CA ALA A 48 11.93 -8.02 -8.25
C ALA A 48 10.72 -7.29 -7.64
N LEU A 49 10.75 -5.96 -7.56
CA LEU A 49 9.64 -5.16 -7.05
C LEU A 49 8.45 -5.21 -8.00
N ILE A 50 8.68 -5.14 -9.32
CA ILE A 50 7.60 -5.26 -10.32
C ILE A 50 6.95 -6.63 -10.24
N VAL A 51 7.75 -7.71 -10.28
CA VAL A 51 7.24 -9.09 -10.20
C VAL A 51 6.43 -9.30 -8.92
N GLU A 52 6.97 -8.83 -7.80
CA GLU A 52 6.31 -8.98 -6.50
C GLU A 52 5.03 -8.14 -6.40
N THR A 53 5.03 -6.93 -6.95
CA THR A 53 3.83 -6.07 -7.04
C THR A 53 2.74 -6.70 -7.88
N ARG A 54 3.09 -7.28 -9.05
CA ARG A 54 2.14 -8.00 -9.90
C ARG A 54 1.53 -9.20 -9.18
N ARG A 55 2.36 -9.96 -8.45
CA ARG A 55 1.90 -11.10 -7.64
C ARG A 55 0.91 -10.67 -6.55
N HIS A 56 1.21 -9.59 -5.83
CA HIS A 56 0.31 -9.06 -4.80
C HIS A 56 -0.99 -8.51 -5.37
N LEU A 57 -0.93 -7.76 -6.47
CA LEU A 57 -2.10 -7.17 -7.12
C LEU A 57 -2.99 -8.27 -7.74
N GLY A 58 -2.41 -9.15 -8.56
CA GLY A 58 -3.10 -10.29 -9.18
C GLY A 58 -3.73 -11.21 -8.14
N GLY A 59 -3.01 -11.54 -7.06
CA GLY A 59 -3.55 -12.38 -6.00
C GLY A 59 -4.73 -11.75 -5.26
N CYS A 60 -4.68 -10.43 -5.00
CA CYS A 60 -5.84 -9.72 -4.43
C CYS A 60 -7.03 -9.71 -5.39
N ILE A 61 -6.80 -9.50 -6.68
CA ILE A 61 -7.82 -9.56 -7.72
C ILE A 61 -8.46 -10.95 -7.76
N ALA A 62 -7.66 -12.01 -7.76
CA ALA A 62 -8.14 -13.39 -7.78
C ALA A 62 -8.98 -13.72 -6.53
N ALA A 63 -8.56 -13.27 -5.34
CA ALA A 63 -9.32 -13.46 -4.11
C ALA A 63 -10.66 -12.70 -4.12
N ILE A 64 -10.67 -11.46 -4.62
CA ILE A 64 -11.89 -10.66 -4.76
C ILE A 64 -12.82 -11.27 -5.80
N GLU A 65 -12.30 -11.71 -6.96
CA GLU A 65 -13.09 -12.39 -7.98
C GLU A 65 -13.75 -13.65 -7.42
N MET A 66 -13.00 -14.48 -6.71
CA MET A 66 -13.53 -15.67 -6.04
C MET A 66 -14.64 -15.30 -5.04
N ALA A 67 -14.42 -14.29 -4.20
CA ALA A 67 -15.40 -13.87 -3.21
C ALA A 67 -16.67 -13.28 -3.86
N LEU A 68 -16.55 -12.52 -4.95
CA LEU A 68 -17.69 -12.01 -5.71
C LEU A 68 -18.49 -13.13 -6.35
N ARG A 69 -17.82 -14.11 -7.00
CA ARG A 69 -18.48 -15.28 -7.59
C ARG A 69 -19.28 -16.06 -6.54
N LEU A 70 -18.72 -16.29 -5.36
CA LEU A 70 -19.43 -16.93 -4.24
C LEU A 70 -20.59 -16.07 -3.71
N SER A 71 -20.40 -14.75 -3.63
CA SER A 71 -21.46 -13.85 -3.15
C SER A 71 -22.62 -13.72 -4.14
N LEU A 72 -22.45 -14.11 -5.40
CA LEU A 72 -23.48 -14.08 -6.45
C LEU A 72 -24.44 -15.28 -6.41
N ASP A 73 -24.35 -16.18 -5.42
CA ASP A 73 -25.27 -17.31 -5.22
C ASP A 73 -26.76 -16.87 -5.20
N HIS A 74 -27.04 -15.62 -4.82
CA HIS A 74 -28.39 -15.05 -4.84
C HIS A 74 -28.92 -14.72 -6.26
N ALA A 75 -28.08 -14.80 -7.29
CA ALA A 75 -28.38 -14.46 -8.69
C ALA A 75 -27.88 -15.56 -9.63
N PRO A 76 -28.58 -16.72 -9.67
CA PRO A 76 -28.09 -17.93 -10.34
C PRO A 76 -27.86 -17.75 -11.84
N ASP A 77 -28.66 -16.93 -12.54
CA ASP A 77 -28.47 -16.68 -13.98
C ASP A 77 -27.11 -16.01 -14.28
N ILE A 78 -26.66 -15.12 -13.38
CA ILE A 78 -25.37 -14.43 -13.51
C ILE A 78 -24.24 -15.37 -13.16
N ALA A 79 -24.38 -16.15 -12.08
CA ALA A 79 -23.41 -17.17 -11.70
C ALA A 79 -23.21 -18.17 -12.84
N ALA A 80 -24.30 -18.71 -13.41
CA ALA A 80 -24.26 -19.61 -14.55
C ALA A 80 -23.59 -18.96 -15.78
N ALA A 81 -23.85 -17.68 -16.06
CA ALA A 81 -23.19 -16.96 -17.15
C ALA A 81 -21.66 -16.85 -16.94
N LEU A 82 -21.21 -16.66 -15.70
CA LEU A 82 -19.80 -16.60 -15.34
C LEU A 82 -19.11 -17.97 -15.29
N ASP A 83 -19.86 -19.06 -15.02
CA ASP A 83 -19.33 -20.43 -14.97
C ASP A 83 -18.88 -20.95 -16.34
N HIS A 84 -19.35 -20.34 -17.43
CA HIS A 84 -18.86 -20.62 -18.79
C HIS A 84 -17.40 -20.19 -18.99
N TRP A 85 -16.85 -19.39 -18.07
CA TRP A 85 -15.52 -18.79 -18.17
C TRP A 85 -14.64 -19.20 -16.98
N PRO A 86 -13.44 -19.75 -17.23
CA PRO A 86 -12.54 -20.16 -16.15
C PRO A 86 -12.02 -18.95 -15.37
N ALA A 87 -11.96 -19.06 -14.05
CA ALA A 87 -11.28 -18.07 -13.21
C ALA A 87 -9.75 -18.30 -13.21
N PRO A 88 -8.94 -17.24 -13.02
CA PRO A 88 -9.34 -15.84 -12.85
C PRO A 88 -9.49 -15.09 -14.19
N LEU A 89 -10.54 -14.27 -14.32
CA LEU A 89 -10.82 -13.43 -15.50
C LEU A 89 -10.29 -12.01 -15.35
N ALA A 90 -10.51 -11.41 -14.17
CA ALA A 90 -10.29 -9.98 -13.98
C ALA A 90 -8.83 -9.58 -14.17
N TRP A 91 -7.88 -10.44 -13.77
CA TRP A 91 -6.46 -10.16 -13.97
C TRP A 91 -6.08 -10.05 -15.44
N SER A 92 -6.59 -10.94 -16.29
CA SER A 92 -6.35 -10.89 -17.74
C SER A 92 -6.90 -9.60 -18.36
N MET A 93 -8.08 -9.15 -17.94
CA MET A 93 -8.71 -7.93 -18.42
C MET A 93 -7.95 -6.68 -17.97
N ILE A 94 -7.48 -6.65 -16.72
CA ILE A 94 -6.67 -5.54 -16.18
C ILE A 94 -5.30 -5.46 -16.88
N ARG A 95 -4.67 -6.60 -17.20
CA ARG A 95 -3.45 -6.61 -18.01
C ARG A 95 -3.68 -6.03 -19.40
N ALA A 96 -4.83 -6.31 -20.01
CA ALA A 96 -5.21 -5.74 -21.30
C ALA A 96 -5.63 -4.26 -21.20
N GLN A 97 -6.10 -3.80 -20.04
CA GLN A 97 -6.48 -2.42 -19.78
C GLN A 97 -5.87 -1.90 -18.45
N PRO A 98 -4.54 -1.63 -18.41
CA PRO A 98 -3.86 -1.22 -17.18
C PRO A 98 -4.40 0.05 -16.52
N THR A 99 -5.05 0.92 -17.30
CA THR A 99 -5.63 2.19 -16.83
C THR A 99 -6.78 2.01 -15.84
N LEU A 100 -7.27 0.78 -15.64
CA LEU A 100 -8.22 0.44 -14.58
C LEU A 100 -7.59 0.51 -13.18
N ILE A 101 -6.26 0.52 -13.08
CA ILE A 101 -5.55 0.66 -11.81
C ILE A 101 -5.25 2.14 -11.59
N GLY A 102 -5.73 2.69 -10.48
CA GLY A 102 -5.39 4.05 -10.05
C GLY A 102 -3.95 4.20 -9.54
N PRO A 103 -3.37 5.42 -9.56
CA PRO A 103 -2.00 5.66 -9.10
C PRO A 103 -1.80 5.32 -7.62
N ASP A 104 -2.76 5.68 -6.76
CA ASP A 104 -2.66 5.43 -5.32
C ASP A 104 -2.69 3.93 -5.00
N LEU A 105 -3.52 3.17 -5.72
CA LEU A 105 -3.58 1.71 -5.59
C LEU A 105 -2.26 1.07 -6.06
N LEU A 106 -1.70 1.50 -7.19
CA LEU A 106 -0.43 0.99 -7.68
C LEU A 106 0.70 1.29 -6.67
N ALA A 107 0.79 2.53 -6.18
CA ALA A 107 1.78 2.91 -5.18
C ALA A 107 1.63 2.09 -3.88
N HIS A 108 0.40 1.82 -3.45
CA HIS A 108 0.15 0.94 -2.30
C HIS A 108 0.62 -0.50 -2.55
N MET A 109 0.35 -1.05 -3.73
CA MET A 109 0.78 -2.40 -4.09
C MET A 109 2.30 -2.51 -4.20
N GLN A 110 2.97 -1.47 -4.72
CA GLN A 110 4.43 -1.38 -4.73
C GLN A 110 5.01 -1.32 -3.31
N MET A 111 4.41 -0.50 -2.43
CA MET A 111 4.79 -0.46 -1.02
C MET A 111 4.66 -1.86 -0.39
N ARG A 112 3.52 -2.52 -0.57
CA ARG A 112 3.25 -3.87 -0.06
C ARG A 112 4.26 -4.90 -0.57
N ALA A 113 4.53 -4.90 -1.86
CA ALA A 113 5.54 -5.77 -2.48
C ALA A 113 6.94 -5.50 -1.95
N GLY A 114 7.30 -4.22 -1.77
CA GLY A 114 8.57 -3.85 -1.17
C GLY A 114 8.69 -4.36 0.26
N VAL A 115 7.63 -4.26 1.08
CA VAL A 115 7.62 -4.90 2.40
C VAL A 115 7.86 -6.41 2.26
N THR A 116 7.23 -7.10 1.33
CA THR A 116 7.45 -8.54 1.12
C THR A 116 8.89 -8.86 0.73
N LEU A 117 9.52 -8.07 -0.14
CA LEU A 117 10.94 -8.24 -0.48
C LEU A 117 11.86 -8.06 0.73
N MET A 118 11.59 -7.04 1.55
CA MET A 118 12.27 -6.86 2.83
C MET A 118 12.07 -8.09 3.71
N LEU A 119 10.83 -8.53 3.91
CA LEU A 119 10.51 -9.70 4.72
C LEU A 119 11.13 -11.00 4.15
N ARG A 120 11.33 -11.16 2.85
CA ARG A 120 11.97 -12.37 2.27
C ARG A 120 13.46 -12.41 2.52
N GLN A 121 14.17 -11.30 2.31
CA GLN A 121 15.62 -11.24 2.53
C GLN A 121 15.98 -11.33 4.03
N PHE A 122 15.02 -11.01 4.89
CA PHE A 122 15.21 -10.96 6.33
C PHE A 122 14.42 -12.00 7.13
N GLY A 123 13.49 -12.70 6.49
CA GLY A 123 12.59 -13.69 7.09
C GLY A 123 13.19 -15.08 7.24
N GLN A 124 14.39 -15.32 6.70
CA GLN A 124 15.29 -16.34 7.24
C GLN A 124 16.02 -15.74 8.44
N ALA A 125 15.28 -15.53 9.53
CA ALA A 125 15.93 -15.59 10.83
C ALA A 125 16.39 -17.04 10.96
N ASP A 126 17.70 -17.26 10.98
CA ASP A 126 18.21 -18.45 11.66
C ASP A 126 17.49 -18.47 13.01
N VAL A 127 16.69 -19.50 13.24
CA VAL A 127 15.99 -19.72 14.50
C VAL A 127 16.99 -19.75 15.68
N GLU A 128 18.27 -19.88 15.39
CA GLU A 128 19.41 -19.82 16.30
C GLU A 128 19.85 -18.40 16.71
N GLN A 129 19.45 -17.34 15.99
CA GLN A 129 19.80 -15.94 16.38
C GLN A 129 18.86 -15.33 17.44
N PHE A 130 17.86 -16.07 17.91
CA PHE A 130 16.99 -15.63 19.00
C PHE A 130 17.67 -15.60 20.37
N ASP A 131 18.88 -16.18 20.51
CA ASP A 131 19.43 -16.50 21.83
C ASP A 131 20.72 -15.74 22.23
N GLU A 132 21.35 -14.97 21.34
CA GLU A 132 22.59 -14.24 21.69
C GLU A 132 22.32 -12.77 22.04
N GLY A 133 21.77 -12.54 23.25
CA GLY A 133 22.03 -11.32 24.02
C GLY A 133 21.05 -10.15 23.93
N GLN A 134 19.89 -10.28 23.28
CA GLN A 134 18.88 -9.20 23.18
C GLN A 134 17.45 -9.61 23.57
N GLY A 135 17.27 -10.80 24.18
CA GLY A 135 15.98 -11.40 24.49
C GLY A 135 15.02 -10.55 25.33
N ASP A 136 15.52 -9.56 26.07
CA ASP A 136 14.70 -8.74 26.98
C ASP A 136 14.01 -7.52 26.31
N LEU A 137 14.44 -7.10 25.12
CA LEU A 137 13.95 -5.84 24.51
C LEU A 137 12.75 -6.04 23.59
N ILE A 138 12.52 -7.26 23.12
CA ILE A 138 11.39 -7.62 22.26
C ILE A 138 10.36 -8.35 23.11
N PRO A 139 9.04 -8.13 22.89
CA PRO A 139 8.01 -8.67 23.75
C PRO A 139 8.22 -10.16 24.06
N ALA A 140 8.62 -10.45 25.30
CA ALA A 140 8.72 -11.81 25.79
C ALA A 140 7.32 -12.46 25.75
N THR A 141 7.30 -13.74 25.40
CA THR A 141 6.10 -14.59 25.33
C THR A 141 5.34 -14.74 26.65
N ASP A 142 5.89 -14.21 27.74
CA ASP A 142 5.34 -14.31 29.09
C ASP A 142 4.09 -13.45 29.29
N ASP A 143 3.86 -12.44 28.46
CA ASP A 143 2.60 -11.70 28.38
C ASP A 143 1.68 -12.33 27.31
N PRO A 144 0.54 -12.96 27.70
CA PRO A 144 -0.35 -13.63 26.77
C PRO A 144 -1.01 -12.71 25.73
N GLU A 145 -1.16 -11.42 25.99
CA GLU A 145 -1.72 -10.46 25.03
C GLU A 145 -0.69 -10.05 23.98
N LEU A 146 0.54 -9.77 24.43
CA LEU A 146 1.64 -9.51 23.51
C LEU A 146 1.99 -10.73 22.67
N GLY A 147 2.03 -11.92 23.27
CA GLY A 147 2.28 -13.16 22.54
C GLY A 147 1.25 -13.40 21.42
N ARG A 148 -0.02 -13.07 21.68
CA ARG A 148 -1.08 -13.08 20.66
C ARG A 148 -0.86 -12.04 19.57
N ALA A 149 -0.46 -10.81 19.91
CA ALA A 149 -0.19 -9.76 18.94
C ALA A 149 1.04 -10.06 18.06
N VAL A 150 2.11 -10.62 18.63
CA VAL A 150 3.28 -11.11 17.89
C VAL A 150 2.89 -12.22 16.92
N SER A 151 2.09 -13.19 17.38
CA SER A 151 1.60 -14.28 16.53
C SER A 151 0.71 -13.77 15.40
N ALA A 152 -0.17 -12.80 15.69
CA ALA A 152 -1.05 -12.18 14.69
C ALA A 152 -0.26 -11.43 13.62
N LEU A 153 0.79 -10.69 14.01
CA LEU A 153 1.71 -10.04 13.08
C LEU A 153 2.44 -11.08 12.20
N ALA A 154 3.03 -12.12 12.82
CA ALA A 154 3.74 -13.16 12.08
C ALA A 154 2.83 -13.91 11.09
N LEU A 155 1.59 -14.22 11.48
CA LEU A 155 0.60 -14.81 10.58
C LEU A 155 0.23 -13.85 9.43
N ALA A 156 0.14 -12.55 9.70
CA ALA A 156 -0.14 -11.56 8.66
C ALA A 156 1.03 -11.44 7.67
N GLU A 157 2.26 -11.35 8.15
CA GLU A 157 3.48 -11.35 7.34
C GLU A 157 3.60 -12.63 6.52
N GLY A 158 3.32 -13.80 7.14
CA GLY A 158 3.35 -15.10 6.47
C GLY A 158 2.42 -15.20 5.26
N ARG A 159 1.23 -14.57 5.32
CA ARG A 159 0.32 -14.51 4.16
C ARG A 159 0.90 -13.71 2.99
N TRP A 160 1.67 -12.66 3.27
CA TRP A 160 2.36 -11.91 2.23
C TRP A 160 3.57 -12.69 1.69
N LEU A 161 4.27 -13.44 2.55
CA LEU A 161 5.45 -14.23 2.16
C LEU A 161 5.14 -15.49 1.34
N ALA A 162 3.92 -16.02 1.43
CA ALA A 162 3.51 -17.24 0.74
C ALA A 162 3.89 -17.22 -0.75
N LEU A 163 4.63 -18.23 -1.19
CA LEU A 163 5.08 -18.37 -2.58
C LEU A 163 3.92 -18.88 -3.43
N ALA A 164 3.48 -18.06 -4.39
CA ALA A 164 2.41 -18.41 -5.31
C ALA A 164 2.53 -17.58 -6.60
N GLY A 165 1.85 -18.01 -7.67
CA GLY A 165 1.79 -17.26 -8.94
C GLY A 165 0.93 -15.99 -8.85
N GLU A 166 0.91 -15.19 -9.93
CA GLU A 166 0.08 -13.97 -10.01
C GLU A 166 -1.42 -14.25 -9.87
N ASP A 167 -1.86 -15.42 -10.33
CA ASP A 167 -3.28 -15.83 -10.35
C ASP A 167 -3.74 -16.53 -9.07
N ALA A 168 -2.84 -16.73 -8.11
CA ALA A 168 -3.16 -17.42 -6.87
C ALA A 168 -3.82 -16.45 -5.87
N PRO A 169 -5.01 -16.79 -5.32
CA PRO A 169 -5.71 -15.91 -4.38
C PRO A 169 -4.84 -15.52 -3.18
N MET A 170 -4.80 -14.23 -2.91
CA MET A 170 -4.14 -13.64 -1.75
C MET A 170 -5.15 -12.76 -1.01
N LYS A 171 -5.21 -12.88 0.32
CA LYS A 171 -6.11 -12.06 1.15
C LYS A 171 -5.93 -10.57 0.78
N PRO A 172 -7.00 -9.86 0.41
CA PRO A 172 -6.94 -8.44 0.05
C PRO A 172 -6.97 -7.58 1.32
N ASP A 173 -5.96 -7.71 2.17
CA ASP A 173 -5.79 -6.94 3.41
C ASP A 173 -5.30 -5.52 3.16
N LEU A 174 -6.10 -4.78 2.39
CA LEU A 174 -5.85 -3.41 1.92
C LEU A 174 -6.57 -2.39 2.81
N PRO A 175 -6.14 -1.12 2.80
CA PRO A 175 -6.96 -0.01 3.28
C PRO A 175 -8.34 0.01 2.59
N ALA A 176 -9.38 0.40 3.32
CA ALA A 176 -10.76 0.35 2.81
C ALA A 176 -10.94 1.05 1.45
N GLU A 177 -10.28 2.19 1.24
CA GLU A 177 -10.29 2.94 -0.02
C GLU A 177 -9.73 2.13 -1.20
N HIS A 178 -8.61 1.43 -1.00
CA HIS A 178 -7.95 0.63 -2.04
C HIS A 178 -8.66 -0.71 -2.26
N PHE A 179 -9.22 -1.28 -1.20
CA PHE A 179 -10.07 -2.46 -1.32
C PHE A 179 -11.32 -2.15 -2.15
N ALA A 180 -11.98 -1.03 -1.89
CA ALA A 180 -13.16 -0.61 -2.64
C ALA A 180 -12.85 -0.34 -4.11
N ASP A 181 -11.76 0.36 -4.41
CA ASP A 181 -11.30 0.61 -5.79
C ASP A 181 -11.08 -0.70 -6.56
N LEU A 182 -10.36 -1.65 -5.93
CA LEU A 182 -10.10 -2.94 -6.55
C LEU A 182 -11.36 -3.80 -6.68
N LEU A 183 -12.23 -3.80 -5.67
CA LEU A 183 -13.49 -4.53 -5.67
C LEU A 183 -14.39 -4.09 -6.82
N TRP A 184 -14.60 -2.79 -6.99
CA TRP A 184 -15.45 -2.28 -8.05
C TRP A 184 -14.83 -2.49 -9.44
N THR A 185 -13.51 -2.45 -9.54
CA THR A 185 -12.78 -2.81 -10.76
C THR A 185 -13.04 -4.28 -11.14
N VAL A 186 -12.94 -5.21 -10.18
CA VAL A 186 -13.22 -6.64 -10.43
C VAL A 186 -14.69 -6.87 -10.74
N ALA A 187 -15.61 -6.24 -10.01
CA ALA A 187 -17.04 -6.33 -10.27
C ALA A 187 -17.39 -5.85 -11.68
N ALA A 188 -16.79 -4.74 -12.15
CA ALA A 188 -16.96 -4.26 -13.52
C ALA A 188 -16.44 -5.24 -14.57
N CYS A 189 -15.29 -5.88 -14.33
CA CYS A 189 -14.75 -6.91 -15.22
C CYS A 189 -15.71 -8.10 -15.37
N LEU A 190 -16.18 -8.63 -14.24
CA LEU A 190 -17.14 -9.75 -14.23
C LEU A 190 -18.49 -9.36 -14.84
N HIS A 191 -18.96 -8.14 -14.57
CA HIS A 191 -20.20 -7.63 -15.15
C HIS A 191 -20.14 -7.59 -16.67
N VAL A 192 -19.05 -7.05 -17.25
CA VAL A 192 -18.85 -7.00 -18.71
C VAL A 192 -18.85 -8.41 -19.32
N VAL A 193 -18.24 -9.40 -18.66
CA VAL A 193 -18.25 -10.78 -19.13
C VAL A 193 -19.66 -11.38 -19.05
N SER A 194 -20.37 -11.19 -17.93
CA SER A 194 -21.73 -11.71 -17.76
C SER A 194 -22.71 -11.15 -18.80
N GLN A 195 -22.60 -9.85 -19.14
CA GLN A 195 -23.46 -9.22 -20.14
C GLN A 195 -23.27 -9.80 -21.53
N ARG A 196 -22.05 -10.21 -21.91
CA ARG A 196 -21.78 -10.80 -23.23
C ARG A 196 -22.45 -12.16 -23.42
N THR A 197 -22.72 -12.86 -22.32
CA THR A 197 -23.32 -14.20 -22.32
C THR A 197 -24.84 -14.16 -22.15
N MET A 198 -25.40 -13.09 -21.56
CA MET A 198 -26.83 -12.96 -21.29
C MET A 198 -27.57 -12.22 -22.41
N VAL A 199 -28.69 -12.79 -22.90
CA VAL A 199 -29.49 -12.22 -24.01
C VAL A 199 -30.38 -11.05 -23.56
N ASP A 200 -30.85 -11.04 -22.31
CA ASP A 200 -31.64 -9.96 -21.68
C ASP A 200 -31.33 -9.88 -20.18
N GLY A 201 -30.95 -8.71 -19.63
CA GLY A 201 -30.74 -8.58 -18.18
C GLY A 201 -29.74 -7.54 -17.65
N GLY A 202 -29.29 -6.55 -18.44
CA GLY A 202 -28.25 -5.59 -18.05
C GLY A 202 -28.46 -4.93 -16.68
N ASP A 203 -29.66 -4.39 -16.42
CA ASP A 203 -29.99 -3.70 -15.16
C ASP A 203 -30.04 -4.65 -13.95
N ARG A 204 -30.50 -5.89 -14.15
CA ARG A 204 -30.54 -6.91 -13.10
C ARG A 204 -29.14 -7.42 -12.75
N SER A 205 -28.25 -7.52 -13.75
CA SER A 205 -26.86 -7.89 -13.55
C SER A 205 -26.12 -6.84 -12.72
N LEU A 206 -26.27 -5.56 -13.06
CA LEU A 206 -25.61 -4.48 -12.31
C LEU A 206 -26.05 -4.44 -10.84
N ALA A 207 -27.36 -4.57 -10.57
CA ALA A 207 -27.89 -4.56 -9.21
C ALA A 207 -27.39 -5.76 -8.36
N ALA A 208 -27.15 -6.91 -8.99
CA ALA A 208 -26.58 -8.08 -8.31
C ALA A 208 -25.11 -7.83 -7.91
N PHE A 209 -24.30 -7.31 -8.83
CA PHE A 209 -22.91 -6.95 -8.52
C PHE A 209 -22.80 -5.83 -7.47
N ASP A 210 -23.68 -4.82 -7.52
CA ASP A 210 -23.74 -3.78 -6.49
C ASP A 210 -24.05 -4.38 -5.11
N ARG A 211 -25.07 -5.24 -5.02
CA ARG A 211 -25.43 -5.93 -3.77
C ARG A 211 -24.30 -6.78 -3.21
N SER A 212 -23.68 -7.62 -4.03
CA SER A 212 -22.53 -8.44 -3.63
C SER A 212 -21.35 -7.56 -3.22
N GLY A 213 -21.03 -6.53 -4.00
CA GLY A 213 -19.97 -5.57 -3.68
C GLY A 213 -20.17 -4.92 -2.31
N TRP A 214 -21.36 -4.42 -2.00
CA TRP A 214 -21.66 -3.88 -0.66
C TRP A 214 -21.62 -4.93 0.45
N ALA A 215 -21.88 -6.21 0.17
CA ALA A 215 -21.67 -7.27 1.15
C ALA A 215 -20.18 -7.44 1.46
N LEU A 216 -19.34 -7.56 0.43
CA LEU A 216 -17.89 -7.70 0.60
C LEU A 216 -17.26 -6.47 1.28
N LEU A 217 -17.71 -5.24 0.95
CA LEU A 217 -17.24 -4.02 1.62
C LEU A 217 -17.53 -4.01 3.12
N ARG A 218 -18.69 -4.53 3.54
CA ARG A 218 -19.07 -4.58 4.96
C ARG A 218 -18.25 -5.60 5.74
N ASP A 219 -17.86 -6.69 5.09
CA ASP A 219 -17.09 -7.78 5.71
C ASP A 219 -15.57 -7.55 5.65
N HIS A 220 -15.12 -6.50 4.96
CA HIS A 220 -13.70 -6.19 4.82
C HIS A 220 -13.09 -5.69 6.14
N ASP A 221 -12.04 -6.39 6.59
CA ASP A 221 -11.26 -6.03 7.79
C ASP A 221 -9.85 -5.56 7.39
N GLU A 222 -9.69 -4.23 7.26
CA GLU A 222 -8.39 -3.61 7.00
C GLU A 222 -7.39 -3.82 8.15
N ALA A 223 -7.86 -4.13 9.35
CA ALA A 223 -6.99 -4.28 10.51
C ALA A 223 -6.30 -5.65 10.55
N ALA A 224 -6.66 -6.57 9.65
CA ALA A 224 -5.93 -7.81 9.41
C ALA A 224 -4.58 -7.59 8.70
N CYS A 225 -4.31 -6.40 8.14
CA CYS A 225 -3.08 -6.15 7.40
C CYS A 225 -1.83 -6.12 8.32
N PRO A 226 -0.66 -6.57 7.85
CA PRO A 226 0.58 -6.59 8.62
C PRO A 226 0.97 -5.25 9.24
N ILE A 227 0.76 -4.13 8.53
CA ILE A 227 1.07 -2.79 9.04
C ILE A 227 0.18 -2.47 10.25
N ALA A 228 -1.13 -2.73 10.17
CA ALA A 228 -2.06 -2.50 11.28
C ALA A 228 -1.78 -3.44 12.47
N GLN A 229 -1.33 -4.68 12.21
CA GLN A 229 -0.91 -5.60 13.26
C GLN A 229 0.37 -5.13 13.97
N ALA A 230 1.34 -4.59 13.24
CA ALA A 230 2.52 -3.96 13.84
C ALA A 230 2.14 -2.76 14.71
N ASP A 231 1.20 -1.91 14.26
CA ASP A 231 0.69 -0.79 15.05
C ASP A 231 -0.05 -1.25 16.32
N ARG A 232 -0.81 -2.35 16.24
CA ARG A 232 -1.46 -2.97 17.42
C ARG A 232 -0.42 -3.49 18.40
N LEU A 233 0.62 -4.16 17.92
CA LEU A 233 1.70 -4.67 18.77
C LEU A 233 2.44 -3.52 19.47
N VAL A 234 2.83 -2.47 18.74
CA VAL A 234 3.49 -1.28 19.32
C VAL A 234 2.61 -0.58 20.35
N ARG A 235 1.29 -0.52 20.14
CA ARG A 235 0.36 -0.01 21.16
C ARG A 235 0.32 -0.89 22.41
N GLY A 236 0.29 -2.22 22.25
CA GLY A 236 0.33 -3.17 23.36
C GLY A 236 1.65 -3.14 24.15
N MET A 237 2.76 -2.80 23.51
CA MET A 237 4.05 -2.65 24.18
C MET A 237 4.06 -1.49 25.21
N GLY A 238 3.22 -0.46 25.02
CA GLY A 238 3.17 0.71 25.89
C GLY A 238 4.49 1.48 25.89
N GLU A 239 4.97 1.88 27.07
CA GLU A 239 6.22 2.64 27.25
C GLU A 239 7.46 1.87 26.78
N ARG A 240 7.42 0.53 26.71
CA ARG A 240 8.52 -0.28 26.18
C ARG A 240 8.84 0.05 24.72
N ALA A 241 7.86 0.52 23.94
CA ALA A 241 8.10 0.95 22.57
C ALA A 241 9.02 2.18 22.48
N ASP A 242 9.13 2.95 23.57
CA ASP A 242 9.89 4.20 23.62
C ASP A 242 11.34 3.96 24.14
N ALA A 243 11.72 2.71 24.46
CA ALA A 243 13.06 2.34 24.94
C ALA A 243 14.17 2.69 23.93
N PRO A 244 15.21 3.47 24.28
CA PRO A 244 16.19 4.01 23.32
C PRO A 244 16.82 2.95 22.39
N ALA A 245 17.21 1.81 22.95
CA ALA A 245 17.88 0.71 22.23
C ALA A 245 16.96 -0.07 21.28
N LEU A 246 15.63 0.07 21.38
CA LEU A 246 14.68 -0.79 20.67
C LEU A 246 14.79 -0.68 19.15
N LEU A 247 14.95 0.53 18.59
CA LEU A 247 15.05 0.71 17.14
C LEU A 247 16.27 -0.01 16.55
N GLY A 248 17.42 0.09 17.24
CA GLY A 248 18.64 -0.62 16.85
C GLY A 248 18.46 -2.14 16.93
N ALA A 249 17.84 -2.64 18.00
CA ALA A 249 17.54 -4.06 18.17
C ALA A 249 16.60 -4.58 17.07
N LEU A 250 15.50 -3.86 16.78
CA LEU A 250 14.55 -4.25 15.73
C LEU A 250 15.18 -4.25 14.34
N LEU A 251 16.04 -3.29 14.04
CA LEU A 251 16.78 -3.23 12.77
C LEU A 251 17.80 -4.37 12.68
N GLY A 252 18.54 -4.64 13.76
CA GLY A 252 19.51 -5.74 13.84
C GLY A 252 18.86 -7.12 13.70
N GLN A 253 17.70 -7.32 14.31
CA GLN A 253 16.88 -8.53 14.18
C GLN A 253 15.96 -8.51 12.95
N ARG A 254 16.12 -7.49 12.11
CA ARG A 254 15.45 -7.34 10.82
C ARG A 254 13.91 -7.42 10.90
N ARG A 255 13.34 -6.97 12.02
CA ARG A 255 11.90 -6.85 12.27
C ARG A 255 11.37 -5.58 11.61
N PHE A 256 11.39 -5.55 10.28
CA PHE A 256 11.14 -4.33 9.50
C PHE A 256 9.83 -3.62 9.82
N LEU A 257 8.70 -4.33 9.86
CA LEU A 257 7.40 -3.71 10.13
C LEU A 257 7.28 -3.20 11.57
N LEU A 258 7.85 -3.92 12.53
CA LEU A 258 7.88 -3.48 13.92
C LEU A 258 8.82 -2.28 14.11
N PHE A 259 9.99 -2.28 13.45
CA PHE A 259 10.88 -1.13 13.36
C PHE A 259 10.13 0.09 12.82
N ALA A 260 9.41 -0.07 11.70
CA ALA A 260 8.64 1.01 11.10
C ALA A 260 7.54 1.52 12.05
N ALA A 261 6.78 0.64 12.69
CA ALA A 261 5.73 1.06 13.63
C ALA A 261 6.29 1.81 14.86
N VAL A 262 7.43 1.36 15.41
CA VAL A 262 8.10 2.05 16.53
C VAL A 262 8.66 3.40 16.08
N ALA A 263 9.32 3.46 14.93
CA ALA A 263 9.85 4.70 14.38
C ALA A 263 8.72 5.70 14.08
N ALA A 264 7.59 5.23 13.54
CA ALA A 264 6.42 6.05 13.25
C ALA A 264 5.82 6.62 14.53
N ARG A 265 5.71 5.82 15.59
CA ARG A 265 5.29 6.27 16.92
C ARG A 265 6.19 7.40 17.44
N ARG A 266 7.52 7.21 17.43
CA ARG A 266 8.48 8.22 17.92
C ARG A 266 8.44 9.50 17.11
N LEU A 267 8.30 9.36 15.79
CA LEU A 267 8.19 10.48 14.87
C LEU A 267 6.77 11.07 14.83
N ARG A 268 5.79 10.52 15.54
CA ARG A 268 4.37 10.93 15.50
C ARG A 268 3.82 10.97 14.07
N MET A 269 4.13 9.96 13.28
CA MET A 269 3.70 9.77 11.89
C MET A 269 2.84 8.50 11.76
N GLY A 270 2.08 8.38 10.67
CA GLY A 270 1.38 7.13 10.36
C GLY A 270 2.37 6.06 9.88
N SER A 271 2.27 4.83 10.38
CA SER A 271 3.18 3.74 9.99
C SER A 271 3.14 3.42 8.51
N ARG A 272 1.95 3.48 7.88
CA ARG A 272 1.81 3.34 6.41
C ARG A 272 2.64 4.39 5.67
N GLN A 273 2.60 5.64 6.10
CA GLN A 273 3.37 6.72 5.51
C GLN A 273 4.87 6.48 5.69
N LEU A 274 5.30 6.06 6.88
CA LEU A 274 6.70 5.77 7.12
C LEU A 274 7.19 4.60 6.27
N VAL A 275 6.43 3.51 6.18
CA VAL A 275 6.75 2.35 5.32
C VAL A 275 6.86 2.80 3.85
N ALA A 276 5.94 3.62 3.35
CA ALA A 276 6.02 4.17 2.01
C ALA A 276 7.31 4.97 1.78
N ILE A 277 7.75 5.78 2.76
CA ILE A 277 9.02 6.52 2.67
C ILE A 277 10.21 5.56 2.70
N LEU A 278 10.21 4.56 3.59
CA LEU A 278 11.29 3.57 3.71
C LEU A 278 11.47 2.78 2.40
N VAL A 279 10.37 2.33 1.80
CA VAL A 279 10.40 1.50 0.58
C VAL A 279 10.63 2.36 -0.68
N MET A 280 9.86 3.43 -0.86
CA MET A 280 9.76 4.17 -2.14
C MET A 280 10.23 5.64 -2.06
N GLY A 281 10.37 6.22 -0.87
CA GLY A 281 10.71 7.63 -0.70
C GLY A 281 12.13 7.99 -1.18
N PRO A 282 12.45 9.27 -1.42
CA PRO A 282 13.83 9.69 -1.71
C PRO A 282 14.82 9.34 -0.60
N VAL A 283 16.06 8.98 -0.96
CA VAL A 283 17.11 8.62 0.03
C VAL A 283 17.40 9.78 1.01
N ALA A 284 17.35 11.03 0.54
CA ALA A 284 17.48 12.20 1.41
C ALA A 284 16.41 12.26 2.52
N GLN A 285 15.20 11.75 2.29
CA GLN A 285 14.18 11.66 3.34
C GLN A 285 14.54 10.62 4.39
N LEU A 286 15.24 9.54 4.02
CA LEU A 286 15.74 8.53 4.96
C LEU A 286 16.79 9.12 5.90
N ALA A 287 17.65 10.01 5.39
CA ALA A 287 18.62 10.73 6.21
C ALA A 287 17.90 11.60 7.27
N ASN A 288 16.90 12.38 6.87
CA ASN A 288 16.12 13.19 7.81
C ASN A 288 15.38 12.34 8.85
N LEU A 289 14.80 11.21 8.42
CA LEU A 289 14.16 10.25 9.33
C LEU A 289 15.15 9.68 10.35
N CYS A 290 16.31 9.21 9.89
CA CYS A 290 17.32 8.62 10.77
C CYS A 290 17.86 9.67 11.76
N ARG A 291 18.09 10.90 11.30
CA ARG A 291 18.56 12.00 12.16
C ARG A 291 17.54 12.40 13.21
N ALA A 292 16.26 12.56 12.82
CA ALA A 292 15.17 12.90 13.76
C ALA A 292 14.88 11.79 14.78
N LEU A 293 15.29 10.54 14.49
CA LEU A 293 15.25 9.42 15.43
C LEU A 293 16.46 9.38 16.38
N GLY A 294 17.41 10.32 16.25
CA GLY A 294 18.66 10.34 17.01
C GLY A 294 19.71 9.34 16.51
N GLY A 295 19.58 8.87 15.26
CA GLY A 295 20.47 7.87 14.69
C GLY A 295 21.87 8.41 14.39
N SER A 296 22.88 7.58 14.66
CA SER A 296 24.26 7.86 14.28
C SER A 296 24.50 7.63 12.77
N ALA A 297 25.67 8.05 12.27
CA ALA A 297 26.09 7.71 10.90
C ALA A 297 26.27 6.19 10.70
N ALA A 298 26.48 5.41 11.77
CA ALA A 298 26.49 3.96 11.70
C ALA A 298 25.07 3.41 11.50
N ASP A 299 24.10 3.91 12.26
CA ASP A 299 22.70 3.49 12.16
C ASP A 299 22.13 3.82 10.78
N TYR A 300 22.46 4.98 10.21
CA TYR A 300 22.04 5.35 8.86
C TYR A 300 22.59 4.39 7.81
N ARG A 301 23.86 3.99 7.90
CA ARG A 301 24.45 2.99 6.99
C ARG A 301 23.77 1.64 7.12
N ILE A 302 23.50 1.18 8.35
CA ILE A 302 22.80 -0.08 8.60
C ILE A 302 21.39 -0.02 8.00
N LEU A 303 20.68 1.10 8.16
CA LEU A 303 19.37 1.31 7.54
C LEU A 303 19.44 1.23 6.02
N LEU A 304 20.39 1.91 5.38
CA LEU A 304 20.56 1.85 3.92
C LEU A 304 20.89 0.44 3.43
N LEU A 305 21.76 -0.27 4.14
CA LEU A 305 22.07 -1.67 3.86
C LEU A 305 20.84 -2.57 3.98
N ALA A 306 20.01 -2.35 5.01
CA ALA A 306 18.77 -3.07 5.19
C ALA A 306 17.79 -2.82 4.04
N LEU A 307 17.74 -1.60 3.47
CA LEU A 307 16.80 -1.23 2.40
C LEU A 307 17.23 -1.61 0.97
N ARG A 308 18.42 -2.20 0.79
CA ARG A 308 18.90 -2.67 -0.53
C ARG A 308 17.94 -3.59 -1.31
N PRO A 309 17.18 -4.54 -0.69
CA PRO A 309 16.30 -5.43 -1.44
C PRO A 309 15.26 -4.68 -2.29
N VAL A 310 14.83 -3.50 -1.82
CA VAL A 310 13.78 -2.68 -2.44
C VAL A 310 14.32 -1.44 -3.14
N ARG A 311 15.63 -1.17 -3.00
CA ARG A 311 16.30 0.00 -3.57
C ARG A 311 17.55 -0.42 -4.32
N PRO A 312 17.41 -0.93 -5.56
CA PRO A 312 18.54 -1.43 -6.35
C PRO A 312 19.59 -0.35 -6.65
N LEU A 313 19.23 0.93 -6.55
CA LEU A 313 20.14 2.07 -6.71
C LEU A 313 21.12 2.24 -5.52
N LEU A 314 20.89 1.59 -4.38
CA LEU A 314 21.80 1.61 -3.22
C LEU A 314 22.96 0.64 -3.42
N SER A 315 23.89 1.00 -4.30
CA SER A 315 25.20 0.34 -4.41
C SER A 315 26.10 0.67 -3.21
N ASP A 316 27.15 -0.14 -2.98
CA ASP A 316 28.08 0.12 -1.88
C ASP A 316 28.70 1.52 -1.96
N ALA A 317 29.05 1.98 -3.18
CA ALA A 317 29.53 3.34 -3.42
C ALA A 317 28.47 4.41 -3.12
N ALA A 318 27.21 4.16 -3.48
CA ALA A 318 26.11 5.08 -3.16
C ALA A 318 25.88 5.17 -1.65
N ILE A 319 25.95 4.05 -0.92
CA ILE A 319 25.81 4.01 0.54
C ILE A 319 26.92 4.82 1.22
N VAL A 320 28.17 4.67 0.77
CA VAL A 320 29.30 5.47 1.30
C VAL A 320 29.06 6.97 1.05
N ALA A 321 28.70 7.36 -0.18
CA ALA A 321 28.44 8.75 -0.52
C ALA A 321 27.24 9.36 0.23
N GLU A 322 26.20 8.57 0.52
CA GLU A 322 25.07 8.99 1.35
C GLU A 322 25.47 9.12 2.82
N ALA A 323 26.33 8.23 3.33
CA ALA A 323 26.81 8.29 4.70
C ALA A 323 27.70 9.51 4.98
N GLU A 324 28.47 9.95 3.99
CA GLU A 324 29.22 11.22 4.06
C GLU A 324 28.26 12.42 4.08
N ARG A 325 27.27 12.44 3.18
CA ARG A 325 26.23 13.49 3.15
C ARG A 325 25.43 13.58 4.44
N TYR A 326 25.18 12.44 5.09
CA TYR A 326 24.47 12.38 6.37
C TYR A 326 25.15 13.18 7.48
N GLN A 327 26.48 13.34 7.44
CA GLN A 327 27.22 14.14 8.42
C GLN A 327 26.84 15.62 8.37
N GLY A 328 26.44 16.11 7.19
CA GLY A 328 26.00 17.49 6.98
C GLY A 328 24.53 17.75 7.32
N VAL A 329 23.74 16.73 7.64
CA VAL A 329 22.33 16.88 8.01
C VAL A 329 22.23 17.29 9.48
N SER A 330 21.75 18.51 9.73
CA SER A 330 21.52 18.99 11.09
C SER A 330 20.22 18.45 11.69
N GLU A 331 20.14 18.42 13.02
CA GLU A 331 18.91 18.02 13.73
C GLU A 331 17.75 18.97 13.41
N GLU A 332 18.00 20.28 13.32
CA GLU A 332 16.99 21.28 12.97
C GLU A 332 16.40 21.04 11.56
N GLN A 333 17.26 20.72 10.58
CA GLN A 333 16.81 20.38 9.22
C GLN A 333 15.95 19.12 9.21
N ALA A 334 16.39 18.09 9.95
CA ALA A 334 15.66 16.84 10.07
C ALA A 334 14.29 17.05 10.72
N ASP A 335 14.23 17.76 11.85
CA ASP A 335 12.99 18.08 12.57
C ASP A 335 12.03 18.91 11.73
N GLY A 336 12.54 19.89 10.98
CA GLY A 336 11.74 20.67 10.03
C GLY A 336 11.12 19.79 8.93
N ALA A 337 11.92 18.89 8.34
CA ALA A 337 11.46 17.97 7.32
C ALA A 337 10.41 16.98 7.87
N ILE A 338 10.62 16.42 9.06
CA ILE A 338 9.64 15.54 9.71
C ILE A 338 8.38 16.30 10.10
N GLY A 339 8.49 17.53 10.59
CA GLY A 339 7.36 18.42 10.88
C GLY A 339 6.46 18.62 9.66
N ALA A 340 7.06 18.80 8.48
CA ALA A 340 6.32 18.88 7.22
C ALA A 340 5.59 17.56 6.90
N LEU A 341 6.20 16.41 7.16
CA LEU A 341 5.60 15.10 6.89
C LEU A 341 4.44 14.76 7.84
N ARG A 342 4.47 15.23 9.09
CA ARG A 342 3.35 15.12 10.05
C ARG A 342 2.12 15.93 9.64
N THR A 343 2.34 17.01 8.90
CA THR A 343 1.25 17.90 8.48
C THR A 343 0.52 17.30 7.29
N SER A 344 -0.82 17.26 7.37
CA SER A 344 -1.70 16.76 6.30
C SER A 344 -1.28 17.33 4.95
N SER A 345 -1.08 16.46 3.96
CA SER A 345 -0.69 16.86 2.60
C SER A 345 -1.72 17.80 1.97
N ILE A 346 -3.01 17.58 2.24
CA ILE A 346 -4.11 18.44 1.77
C ILE A 346 -3.99 19.83 2.38
N LEU A 347 -3.73 19.91 3.69
CA LEU A 347 -3.52 21.19 4.37
C LEU A 347 -2.29 21.90 3.82
N ARG A 348 -1.17 21.19 3.64
CA ARG A 348 0.05 21.75 3.05
C ARG A 348 -0.18 22.29 1.65
N ALA A 349 -0.78 21.49 0.76
CA ALA A 349 -1.09 21.93 -0.60
C ALA A 349 -1.99 23.18 -0.61
N LYS A 350 -2.97 23.26 0.30
CA LYS A 350 -3.81 24.45 0.45
C LYS A 350 -3.02 25.65 0.97
N LEU A 351 -2.16 25.47 1.98
CA LEU A 351 -1.32 26.54 2.51
C LEU A 351 -0.31 27.04 1.48
N ASP A 352 0.32 26.14 0.73
CA ASP A 352 1.29 26.49 -0.31
C ASP A 352 0.61 27.22 -1.47
N HIS A 353 -0.59 26.78 -1.87
CA HIS A 353 -1.41 27.50 -2.82
C HIS A 353 -1.77 28.91 -2.32
N LEU A 354 -2.21 29.03 -1.07
CA LEU A 354 -2.54 30.32 -0.46
C LEU A 354 -1.31 31.24 -0.37
N ARG A 355 -0.13 30.72 -0.03
CA ARG A 355 1.15 31.48 -0.02
C ARG A 355 1.54 31.96 -1.42
N ALA A 356 1.43 31.08 -2.41
CA ALA A 356 1.72 31.42 -3.81
C ALA A 356 0.78 32.50 -4.36
N VAL A 357 -0.49 32.49 -3.95
CA VAL A 357 -1.49 33.51 -4.34
C VAL A 357 -1.35 34.80 -3.52
N ALA A 358 -0.94 34.71 -2.25
CA ALA A 358 -0.80 35.86 -1.36
C ALA A 358 0.49 36.68 -1.59
N GLY A 359 1.45 36.19 -2.39
CA GLY A 359 2.60 36.97 -2.83
C GLY A 359 3.53 37.41 -1.71
N THR A 360 3.99 36.48 -0.86
CA THR A 360 5.17 36.67 0.00
C THR A 360 6.36 35.93 -0.57
#